data_AF-A0A1Q3MRP5-F1
#
_entry.id   AF-A0A1Q3MRP5-F1
#
_cell.length_a   1.000
_cell.length_b   1.000
_cell.length_c   1.000
_cell.angle_alpha   90.00
_cell.angle_beta   90.00
_cell.angle_gamma   90.00
#
_symmetry.space_group_name_H-M   'P 1'
#
loop_
_entity.id
_entity.type
_entity.pdbx_description
1 polymer ?
#
loop_
_entity_poly.entity_id
_entity_poly.type
_entity_poly.pdbx_seq_one_letter_code
_entity_poly.pdbx_strand_id
1 'polypeptide(L)'
;MKTWTIALAFLVFAISAEANDSFVMASGGTVTPLKSNPSIRMVMEEIYVKLPEAIVEAKFVFKNEGPETKIQMGFPEESYNVPEMKKGQKTRFRWFKSTVNGKPIAVSRRALAPKSAEDYGEHYWWVKDVSFKKGETKVIVNRYQTVPGGTYVDKSYHEVTYIVSTGAPWKGPIGNAKITFDLGSVAKDFSAKLSSPGYERIGKLLVWKRQNFEPTVNDNITVYWIKKSPK
;
A
#
# COMPACT_ATOMS: atom_id res chain seq x y z
N MET A 1 -21.50 62.01 37.77
CA MET A 1 -22.22 61.17 36.78
C MET A 1 -21.26 60.95 35.61
N LYS A 2 -20.44 59.89 35.65
CA LYS A 2 -20.61 58.61 34.92
C LYS A 2 -21.01 58.80 33.46
N THR A 3 -20.05 58.58 32.55
CA THR A 3 -20.16 57.57 31.47
C THR A 3 -18.76 57.25 30.95
N TRP A 4 -18.27 56.04 31.24
CA TRP A 4 -17.13 55.44 30.57
C TRP A 4 -17.66 54.68 29.36
N THR A 5 -17.23 55.05 28.15
CA THR A 5 -17.53 54.29 26.93
C THR A 5 -16.49 53.19 26.80
N ILE A 6 -16.85 51.97 27.19
CA ILE A 6 -16.03 50.78 26.92
C ILE A 6 -16.31 50.37 25.47
N ALA A 7 -15.34 50.63 24.58
CA ALA A 7 -15.37 50.09 23.22
C ALA A 7 -15.00 48.61 23.29
N LEU A 8 -15.99 47.74 23.06
CA LEU A 8 -15.80 46.30 22.97
C LEU A 8 -15.22 45.96 21.59
N ALA A 9 -13.89 45.87 21.50
CA ALA A 9 -13.22 45.37 20.31
C ALA A 9 -13.40 43.85 20.24
N PHE A 10 -14.33 43.39 19.40
CA PHE A 10 -14.43 41.98 19.00
C PHE A 10 -13.22 41.63 18.12
N LEU A 11 -12.16 41.10 18.73
CA LEU A 11 -11.08 40.43 18.01
C LEU A 11 -11.62 39.08 17.53
N VAL A 12 -12.13 39.05 16.30
CA VAL A 12 -12.41 37.80 15.59
C VAL A 12 -11.06 37.17 15.28
N PHE A 13 -10.59 36.27 16.15
CA PHE A 13 -9.58 35.30 15.77
C PHE A 13 -10.18 34.43 14.67
N ALA A 14 -9.88 34.76 13.41
CA ALA A 14 -10.00 33.81 12.32
C ALA A 14 -8.98 32.71 12.60
N ILE A 15 -9.41 31.70 13.35
CA ILE A 15 -8.74 30.42 13.38
C ILE A 15 -8.87 29.92 11.94
N SER A 16 -7.78 29.97 11.17
CA SER A 16 -7.71 29.24 9.91
C SER A 16 -7.93 27.77 10.28
N ALA A 17 -9.16 27.31 10.11
CA ALA A 17 -9.42 25.90 9.98
C ALA A 17 -8.75 25.51 8.66
N GLU A 18 -7.48 25.10 8.74
CA GLU A 18 -6.84 24.30 7.71
C GLU A 18 -7.68 23.02 7.61
N ALA A 19 -8.68 23.06 6.72
CA ALA A 19 -9.37 21.85 6.33
C ALA A 19 -8.30 20.95 5.70
N ASN A 20 -8.08 19.77 6.29
CA ASN A 20 -7.15 18.80 5.76
C ASN A 20 -7.66 18.34 4.38
N ASP A 21 -7.20 18.98 3.31
CA ASP A 21 -7.56 18.72 1.91
C ASP A 21 -6.86 17.46 1.34
N SER A 22 -6.73 16.44 2.18
CA SER A 22 -6.13 15.16 1.83
C SER A 22 -7.07 14.33 0.96
N PHE A 23 -6.52 13.70 -0.07
CA PHE A 23 -7.19 12.82 -1.00
C PHE A 23 -6.99 11.34 -0.64
N VAL A 24 -8.00 10.55 -1.01
CA VAL A 24 -8.16 9.11 -0.81
C VAL A 24 -6.93 8.31 -1.22
N MET A 25 -6.44 7.46 -0.31
CA MET A 25 -5.46 6.43 -0.64
C MET A 25 -6.09 5.05 -0.54
N ALA A 26 -5.82 4.20 -1.55
CA ALA A 26 -5.88 2.75 -1.40
C ALA A 26 -4.44 2.19 -1.49
N SER A 27 -4.15 1.19 -0.68
CA SER A 27 -2.83 0.55 -0.59
C SER A 27 -2.94 -0.95 -0.70
N GLY A 28 -2.01 -1.54 -1.43
CA GLY A 28 -1.76 -2.98 -1.39
C GLY A 28 -0.53 -3.29 -0.56
N GLY A 29 -0.20 -4.56 -0.44
CA GLY A 29 0.93 -5.00 0.37
C GLY A 29 1.34 -6.42 0.09
N THR A 30 2.12 -6.99 0.97
CA THR A 30 2.67 -8.33 0.79
C THR A 30 1.62 -9.41 1.08
N VAL A 31 1.60 -10.49 0.29
CA VAL A 31 0.68 -11.61 0.51
C VAL A 31 0.97 -12.24 1.87
N THR A 32 -0.08 -12.61 2.62
CA THR A 32 -0.01 -13.17 3.97
C THR A 32 -0.81 -14.47 4.08
N PRO A 33 -0.46 -15.42 4.97
CA PRO A 33 -1.33 -16.54 5.27
C PRO A 33 -2.44 -16.10 6.23
N LEU A 34 -3.70 -16.45 5.96
CA LEU A 34 -4.82 -16.06 6.84
C LEU A 34 -4.91 -16.88 8.14
N LYS A 35 -4.15 -17.98 8.21
CA LYS A 35 -3.92 -18.76 9.43
C LYS A 35 -2.42 -19.05 9.48
N SER A 36 -1.83 -19.01 10.68
CA SER A 36 -0.42 -19.33 10.86
C SER A 36 -0.06 -20.65 10.18
N ASN A 37 1.04 -20.65 9.43
CA ASN A 37 1.55 -21.83 8.74
C ASN A 37 3.08 -21.93 8.91
N PRO A 38 3.59 -22.98 9.57
CA PRO A 38 5.02 -23.10 9.85
C PRO A 38 5.84 -23.69 8.69
N SER A 39 5.22 -23.99 7.54
CA SER A 39 5.84 -24.74 6.44
C SER A 39 6.16 -23.89 5.22
N ILE A 40 5.38 -22.84 4.96
CA ILE A 40 5.54 -21.99 3.79
C ILE A 40 6.42 -20.78 4.11
N ARG A 41 7.53 -20.63 3.38
CA ARG A 41 8.43 -19.47 3.47
C ARG A 41 8.31 -18.59 2.22
N MET A 42 8.38 -17.29 2.41
CA MET A 42 8.54 -16.33 1.32
C MET A 42 10.02 -16.23 0.92
N VAL A 43 10.35 -16.71 -0.27
CA VAL A 43 11.72 -16.67 -0.82
C VAL A 43 12.02 -15.31 -1.41
N MET A 44 11.03 -14.70 -2.06
CA MET A 44 11.20 -13.43 -2.74
C MET A 44 9.87 -12.66 -2.82
N GLU A 45 9.96 -11.34 -2.75
CA GLU A 45 9.01 -10.42 -3.35
C GLU A 45 9.71 -9.45 -4.32
N GLU A 46 9.10 -9.24 -5.47
CA GLU A 46 9.50 -8.24 -6.45
C GLU A 46 8.28 -7.43 -6.85
N ILE A 47 8.29 -6.15 -6.50
CA ILE A 47 7.17 -5.24 -6.66
C ILE A 47 7.58 -4.15 -7.63
N TYR A 48 6.74 -3.92 -8.64
CA TYR A 48 6.93 -2.84 -9.60
C TYR A 48 5.69 -1.96 -9.62
N VAL A 49 5.89 -0.67 -9.36
CA VAL A 49 4.83 0.35 -9.29
C VAL A 49 5.07 1.35 -10.42
N LYS A 50 4.15 1.40 -11.39
CA LYS A 50 4.18 2.35 -12.50
C LYS A 50 3.41 3.62 -12.15
N LEU A 51 4.07 4.77 -12.20
CA LEU A 51 3.48 6.09 -11.97
C LEU A 51 3.39 6.92 -13.27
N PRO A 52 2.39 7.82 -13.38
CA PRO A 52 1.38 8.18 -12.37
C PRO A 52 0.16 7.25 -12.33
N GLU A 53 0.07 6.24 -13.19
CA GLU A 53 -1.13 5.39 -13.31
C GLU A 53 -1.41 4.54 -12.06
N ALA A 54 -0.43 4.41 -11.17
CA ALA A 54 -0.48 3.64 -9.93
C ALA A 54 -0.85 2.17 -10.17
N ILE A 55 -0.32 1.62 -11.26
CA ILE A 55 -0.45 0.19 -11.60
C ILE A 55 0.67 -0.55 -10.88
N VAL A 56 0.30 -1.57 -10.11
CA VAL A 56 1.22 -2.37 -9.33
C VAL A 56 1.22 -3.80 -9.85
N GLU A 57 2.42 -4.32 -10.09
CA GLU A 57 2.68 -5.74 -10.25
C GLU A 57 3.49 -6.23 -9.05
N ALA A 58 2.86 -7.07 -8.23
CA ALA A 58 3.44 -7.64 -7.03
C ALA A 58 3.66 -9.14 -7.24
N LYS A 59 4.92 -9.54 -7.42
CA LYS A 59 5.34 -10.92 -7.64
C LYS A 59 5.95 -11.47 -6.36
N PHE A 60 5.53 -12.67 -5.99
CA PHE A 60 5.98 -13.39 -4.81
C PHE A 60 6.42 -14.79 -5.19
N VAL A 61 7.46 -15.29 -4.53
CA VAL A 61 7.89 -16.69 -4.66
C VAL A 61 7.85 -17.34 -3.28
N PHE A 62 7.08 -18.41 -3.19
CA PHE A 62 6.85 -19.17 -1.97
C PHE A 62 7.43 -20.56 -2.11
N LYS A 63 8.04 -21.07 -1.05
CA LYS A 63 8.55 -22.44 -0.95
C LYS A 63 7.82 -23.17 0.17
N ASN A 64 7.30 -24.36 -0.13
CA ASN A 64 6.88 -25.30 0.90
C ASN A 64 8.07 -26.11 1.39
N GLU A 65 8.44 -25.94 2.66
CA GLU A 65 9.51 -26.67 3.33
C GLU A 65 8.98 -27.77 4.26
N GLY A 66 7.66 -27.95 4.30
CA GLY A 66 6.98 -28.97 5.09
C GLY A 66 6.27 -30.04 4.22
N PRO A 67 5.32 -30.79 4.80
CA PRO A 67 4.48 -31.72 4.05
C PRO A 67 3.56 -31.00 3.04
N GLU A 68 2.91 -31.76 2.17
CA GLU A 68 1.86 -31.21 1.29
C GLU A 68 0.78 -30.51 2.12
N THR A 69 0.34 -29.34 1.67
CA THR A 69 -0.60 -28.50 2.41
C THR A 69 -1.45 -27.63 1.48
N LYS A 70 -2.65 -27.27 1.94
CA LYS A 70 -3.51 -26.28 1.30
C LYS A 70 -3.70 -25.12 2.26
N ILE A 71 -3.40 -23.91 1.81
CA ILE A 71 -3.49 -22.71 2.64
C ILE A 71 -4.30 -21.61 1.98
N GLN A 72 -4.97 -20.84 2.83
CA GLN A 72 -5.68 -19.64 2.41
C GLN A 72 -4.74 -18.44 2.51
N MET A 73 -4.54 -17.75 1.39
CA MET A 73 -3.67 -16.58 1.29
C MET A 73 -4.51 -15.32 1.10
N GLY A 74 -4.13 -14.25 1.80
CA GLY A 74 -4.70 -12.92 1.65
C GLY A 74 -3.71 -11.95 1.02
N PHE A 75 -4.18 -11.07 0.14
CA PHE A 75 -3.48 -9.86 -0.25
C PHE A 75 -4.23 -8.63 0.31
N PRO A 76 -3.57 -7.70 1.02
CA PRO A 76 -4.26 -6.64 1.73
C PRO A 76 -4.76 -5.57 0.75
N GLU A 77 -5.93 -5.02 1.04
CA GLU A 77 -6.42 -3.77 0.47
C GLU A 77 -6.81 -2.88 1.66
N GLU A 78 -6.01 -1.85 1.89
CA GLU A 78 -6.16 -0.92 3.01
C GLU A 78 -6.49 0.44 2.43
N SER A 79 -7.50 1.13 2.95
CA SER A 79 -7.91 2.43 2.44
C SER A 79 -8.19 3.40 3.58
N TYR A 80 -7.72 4.64 3.44
CA TYR A 80 -7.82 5.66 4.48
C TYR A 80 -8.41 6.95 3.92
N ASN A 81 -9.14 7.70 4.77
CA ASN A 81 -9.79 8.96 4.42
C ASN A 81 -10.68 8.83 3.16
N VAL A 82 -11.39 7.70 3.05
CA VAL A 82 -12.20 7.38 1.89
C VAL A 82 -13.66 7.74 2.12
N PRO A 83 -14.32 8.49 1.23
CA PRO A 83 -15.77 8.67 1.30
C PRO A 83 -16.45 7.32 1.10
N GLU A 84 -17.69 7.16 1.56
CA GLU A 84 -18.42 5.90 1.40
C GLU A 84 -18.33 5.35 -0.03
N MET A 85 -18.17 4.03 -0.15
CA MET A 85 -18.17 3.34 -1.43
C MET A 85 -19.46 3.66 -2.18
N LYS A 86 -19.36 4.02 -3.46
CA LYS A 86 -20.57 4.19 -4.29
C LYS A 86 -21.36 2.87 -4.30
N LYS A 87 -22.69 2.96 -4.31
CA LYS A 87 -23.56 1.78 -4.40
C LYS A 87 -23.13 0.89 -5.58
N GLY A 88 -22.79 -0.36 -5.28
CA GLY A 88 -22.31 -1.35 -6.27
C GLY A 88 -20.79 -1.36 -6.52
N GLN A 89 -20.03 -0.44 -5.94
CA GLN A 89 -18.57 -0.49 -5.96
C GLN A 89 -18.10 -1.66 -5.08
N LYS A 90 -17.25 -2.54 -5.63
CA LYS A 90 -16.80 -3.77 -4.96
C LYS A 90 -15.42 -3.68 -4.34
N THR A 91 -14.61 -2.69 -4.71
CA THR A 91 -13.23 -2.46 -4.25
C THR A 91 -12.82 -0.99 -4.43
N ARG A 92 -11.88 -0.53 -3.62
CA ARG A 92 -11.22 0.77 -3.72
C ARG A 92 -10.12 0.76 -4.79
N PHE A 93 -9.57 -0.41 -5.13
CA PHE A 93 -8.79 -0.57 -6.35
C PHE A 93 -9.67 -0.40 -7.58
N ARG A 94 -9.09 0.07 -8.69
CA ARG A 94 -9.81 0.13 -9.96
C ARG A 94 -10.07 -1.27 -10.53
N TRP A 95 -9.16 -2.20 -10.25
CA TRP A 95 -9.27 -3.63 -10.58
C TRP A 95 -8.21 -4.41 -9.80
N PHE A 96 -8.45 -5.71 -9.59
CA PHE A 96 -7.52 -6.64 -8.97
C PHE A 96 -7.54 -7.98 -9.70
N LYS A 97 -6.36 -8.55 -10.00
CA LYS A 97 -6.19 -9.86 -10.63
C LYS A 97 -5.06 -10.61 -9.93
N SER A 98 -5.19 -11.93 -9.88
CA SER A 98 -4.13 -12.79 -9.35
C SER A 98 -3.88 -14.01 -10.21
N THR A 99 -2.62 -14.45 -10.23
CA THR A 99 -2.20 -15.70 -10.87
C THR A 99 -1.35 -16.53 -9.93
N VAL A 100 -1.38 -17.85 -10.13
CA VAL A 100 -0.48 -18.82 -9.52
C VAL A 100 0.22 -19.57 -10.65
N ASN A 101 1.55 -19.52 -10.69
CA ASN A 101 2.38 -20.06 -11.77
C ASN A 101 1.88 -19.62 -13.17
N GLY A 102 1.52 -18.33 -13.29
CA GLY A 102 1.03 -17.72 -14.54
C GLY A 102 -0.43 -18.02 -14.89
N LYS A 103 -1.11 -18.93 -14.18
CA LYS A 103 -2.53 -19.26 -14.42
C LYS A 103 -3.43 -18.37 -13.56
N PRO A 104 -4.48 -17.73 -14.11
CA PRO A 104 -5.46 -16.99 -13.32
C PRO A 104 -6.09 -17.85 -12.23
N ILE A 105 -6.34 -17.25 -11.07
CA ILE A 105 -7.04 -17.91 -9.96
C ILE A 105 -8.19 -17.03 -9.47
N ALA A 106 -9.30 -17.68 -9.10
CA ALA A 106 -10.42 -16.99 -8.49
C ALA A 106 -10.01 -16.39 -7.14
N VAL A 107 -10.54 -15.20 -6.84
CA VAL A 107 -10.28 -14.47 -5.60
C VAL A 107 -11.60 -13.95 -5.03
N SER A 108 -11.74 -13.99 -3.71
CA SER A 108 -12.86 -13.40 -2.99
C SER A 108 -12.38 -12.25 -2.12
N ARG A 109 -13.06 -11.11 -2.15
CA ARG A 109 -12.77 -9.98 -1.25
C ARG A 109 -13.50 -10.19 0.07
N ARG A 110 -12.79 -10.14 1.19
CA ARG A 110 -13.33 -10.31 2.55
C ARG A 110 -13.03 -9.08 3.38
N ALA A 111 -14.06 -8.45 3.96
CA ALA A 111 -13.89 -7.37 4.92
C ALA A 111 -13.29 -7.89 6.23
N LEU A 112 -12.46 -7.06 6.85
CA LEU A 112 -12.02 -7.21 8.24
C LEU A 112 -12.79 -6.25 9.12
N ALA A 113 -12.96 -6.62 10.39
CA ALA A 113 -13.38 -5.67 11.40
C ALA A 113 -12.29 -4.59 11.58
N PRO A 114 -12.67 -3.35 11.94
CA PRO A 114 -11.73 -2.31 12.33
C PRO A 114 -10.79 -2.81 13.43
N LYS A 115 -9.52 -2.36 13.43
CA LYS A 115 -8.53 -2.78 14.43
C LYS A 115 -8.78 -2.12 15.80
N SER A 116 -9.43 -0.96 15.82
CA SER A 116 -9.92 -0.26 17.02
C SER A 116 -11.11 0.64 16.68
N ALA A 117 -11.72 1.30 17.69
CA ALA A 117 -12.80 2.26 17.47
C ALA A 117 -12.33 3.54 16.75
N GLU A 118 -11.04 3.84 16.83
CA GLU A 118 -10.36 4.97 16.21
C GLU A 118 -9.77 4.60 14.83
N ASP A 119 -9.93 3.35 14.40
CA ASP A 119 -9.49 2.89 13.08
C ASP A 119 -10.55 3.26 12.03
N TYR A 120 -10.38 4.45 11.46
CA TYR A 120 -11.21 4.95 10.37
C TYR A 120 -10.84 4.33 9.00
N GLY A 121 -9.97 3.32 8.99
CA GLY A 121 -9.54 2.60 7.79
C GLY A 121 -10.56 1.55 7.32
N GLU A 122 -10.61 1.37 6.01
CA GLU A 122 -11.28 0.25 5.37
C GLU A 122 -10.26 -0.87 5.12
N HIS A 123 -10.48 -2.03 5.76
CA HIS A 123 -9.55 -3.16 5.73
C HIS A 123 -10.16 -4.37 5.04
N TYR A 124 -9.54 -4.83 3.95
CA TYR A 124 -10.00 -5.98 3.19
C TYR A 124 -8.86 -6.93 2.82
N TRP A 125 -9.19 -8.20 2.66
CA TRP A 125 -8.32 -9.20 2.04
C TRP A 125 -8.87 -9.66 0.70
N TRP A 126 -8.00 -9.73 -0.30
CA TRP A 126 -8.21 -10.54 -1.49
C TRP A 126 -7.72 -11.95 -1.24
N VAL A 127 -8.67 -12.87 -1.12
CA VAL A 127 -8.44 -14.20 -0.58
C VAL A 127 -8.46 -15.24 -1.69
N LYS A 128 -7.51 -16.18 -1.64
CA LYS A 128 -7.48 -17.37 -2.49
C LYS A 128 -6.96 -18.59 -1.76
N ASP A 129 -7.34 -19.76 -2.23
CA ASP A 129 -6.79 -21.03 -1.77
C ASP A 129 -5.61 -21.45 -2.65
N VAL A 130 -4.50 -21.84 -2.04
CA VAL A 130 -3.30 -22.33 -2.75
C VAL A 130 -2.84 -23.65 -2.13
N SER A 131 -2.83 -24.70 -2.94
CA SER A 131 -2.24 -26.00 -2.58
C SER A 131 -0.77 -26.04 -2.95
N PHE A 132 0.06 -26.63 -2.09
CA PHE A 132 1.49 -26.88 -2.30
C PHE A 132 1.80 -28.35 -2.06
N LYS A 133 2.46 -29.02 -3.01
CA LYS A 133 3.11 -30.31 -2.75
C LYS A 133 4.30 -30.12 -1.80
N LYS A 134 4.76 -31.21 -1.18
CA LYS A 134 6.00 -31.21 -0.40
C LYS A 134 7.16 -30.71 -1.26
N GLY A 135 7.89 -29.70 -0.77
CA GLY A 135 9.02 -29.14 -1.51
C GLY A 135 8.64 -28.28 -2.72
N GLU A 136 7.37 -28.00 -2.98
CA GLU A 136 6.96 -27.21 -4.15
C GLU A 136 7.31 -25.73 -3.99
N THR A 137 7.71 -25.10 -5.10
CA THR A 137 7.83 -23.65 -5.21
C THR A 137 6.69 -23.10 -6.06
N LYS A 138 6.03 -22.04 -5.61
CA LYS A 138 5.01 -21.33 -6.41
C LYS A 138 5.34 -19.87 -6.59
N VAL A 139 5.05 -19.37 -7.79
CA VAL A 139 5.07 -17.96 -8.12
C VAL A 139 3.64 -17.44 -8.06
N ILE A 140 3.42 -16.40 -7.28
CA ILE A 140 2.12 -15.72 -7.20
C ILE A 140 2.32 -14.30 -7.70
N VAL A 141 1.47 -13.86 -8.62
CA VAL A 141 1.50 -12.48 -9.10
C VAL A 141 0.14 -11.84 -8.86
N ASN A 142 0.12 -10.74 -8.13
CA ASN A 142 -1.05 -9.87 -8.00
C ASN A 142 -0.82 -8.63 -8.85
N ARG A 143 -1.78 -8.31 -9.69
CA ARG A 143 -1.81 -7.07 -10.47
C ARG A 143 -3.02 -6.29 -10.08
N TYR A 144 -2.84 -5.00 -9.81
CA TYR A 144 -3.94 -4.11 -9.47
C TYR A 144 -3.59 -2.68 -9.87
N GLN A 145 -4.61 -1.83 -9.89
CA GLN A 145 -4.41 -0.41 -10.01
C GLN A 145 -5.01 0.27 -8.80
N THR A 146 -4.17 1.00 -8.08
CA THR A 146 -4.58 1.69 -6.86
C THR A 146 -4.98 3.14 -7.13
N VAL A 147 -5.44 3.81 -6.09
CA VAL A 147 -5.75 5.24 -6.09
C VAL A 147 -4.69 5.93 -5.23
N PRO A 148 -3.81 6.77 -5.82
CA PRO A 148 -2.86 7.57 -5.06
C PRO A 148 -3.58 8.51 -4.09
N GLY A 149 -3.04 8.67 -2.88
CA GLY A 149 -3.37 9.78 -2.00
C GLY A 149 -2.72 11.08 -2.49
N GLY A 150 -3.04 12.21 -1.86
CA GLY A 150 -2.47 13.50 -2.27
C GLY A 150 -3.21 14.72 -1.74
N THR A 151 -2.91 15.91 -2.24
CA THR A 151 -3.71 17.12 -2.01
C THR A 151 -4.77 17.28 -3.11
N TYR A 152 -6.01 17.58 -2.73
CA TYR A 152 -7.11 17.70 -3.70
C TYR A 152 -7.08 19.03 -4.47
N VAL A 153 -6.78 20.14 -3.79
CA VAL A 153 -6.94 21.51 -4.30
C VAL A 153 -5.89 21.86 -5.34
N ASP A 154 -4.61 21.76 -5.00
CA ASP A 154 -3.52 22.17 -5.88
C ASP A 154 -2.87 21.01 -6.65
N LYS A 155 -3.20 19.77 -6.25
CA LYS A 155 -2.60 18.52 -6.76
C LYS A 155 -1.06 18.59 -6.80
N SER A 156 -0.49 19.33 -5.86
CA SER A 156 0.95 19.51 -5.78
C SER A 156 1.61 18.32 -5.11
N TYR A 157 0.89 17.56 -4.29
CA TYR A 157 1.39 16.41 -3.56
C TYR A 157 0.60 15.15 -3.89
N HIS A 158 1.32 14.04 -4.00
CA HIS A 158 0.74 12.73 -4.20
C HIS A 158 1.57 11.65 -3.51
N GLU A 159 0.90 10.54 -3.20
CA GLU A 159 1.53 9.40 -2.54
C GLU A 159 0.92 8.05 -2.91
N VAL A 160 1.76 7.02 -2.91
CA VAL A 160 1.35 5.61 -3.00
C VAL A 160 2.13 4.80 -1.98
N THR A 161 1.41 4.04 -1.16
CA THR A 161 2.00 3.18 -0.13
C THR A 161 1.92 1.70 -0.52
N TYR A 162 2.98 0.96 -0.19
CA TYR A 162 3.05 -0.48 -0.26
C TYR A 162 3.40 -1.06 1.13
N ILE A 163 2.56 -1.97 1.61
CA ILE A 163 2.61 -2.48 2.99
C ILE A 163 3.40 -3.80 3.05
N VAL A 164 4.71 -3.70 3.25
CA VAL A 164 5.65 -4.83 3.33
C VAL A 164 5.42 -5.66 4.60
N SER A 165 5.04 -5.01 5.70
CA SER A 165 4.89 -5.64 7.03
C SER A 165 3.88 -6.79 7.07
N THR A 166 2.92 -6.81 6.15
CA THR A 166 1.93 -7.90 6.03
C THR A 166 2.55 -9.25 5.63
N GLY A 167 3.79 -9.26 5.14
CA GLY A 167 4.58 -10.46 4.89
C GLY A 167 5.21 -11.11 6.13
N ALA A 168 5.17 -10.46 7.30
CA ALA A 168 5.79 -10.98 8.51
C ALA A 168 5.33 -12.39 8.96
N PRO A 169 4.05 -12.80 8.80
CA PRO A 169 3.59 -14.07 9.34
C PRO A 169 4.06 -15.34 8.61
N TRP A 170 4.86 -15.23 7.54
CA TRP A 170 5.44 -16.41 6.90
C TRP A 170 6.55 -17.04 7.74
N LYS A 171 6.90 -18.29 7.43
CA LYS A 171 7.99 -18.99 8.11
C LYS A 171 9.34 -18.29 7.85
N GLY A 172 9.91 -17.68 8.89
CA GLY A 172 11.23 -17.06 8.84
C GLY A 172 11.28 -15.77 8.00
N PRO A 173 12.48 -15.23 7.76
CA PRO A 173 12.62 -13.95 7.05
C PRO A 173 12.21 -14.05 5.58
N ILE A 174 11.84 -12.91 5.01
CA ILE A 174 11.72 -12.74 3.56
C ILE A 174 13.13 -12.81 2.97
N GLY A 175 13.36 -13.75 2.06
CA GLY A 175 14.69 -13.98 1.48
C GLY A 175 15.21 -12.78 0.70
N ASN A 176 14.44 -12.28 -0.28
CA ASN A 176 14.80 -11.09 -1.06
C ASN A 176 13.56 -10.21 -1.28
N ALA A 177 13.65 -8.92 -1.00
CA ALA A 177 12.63 -7.95 -1.36
C ALA A 177 13.22 -6.87 -2.25
N LYS A 178 12.55 -6.60 -3.37
CA LYS A 178 12.87 -5.50 -4.27
C LYS A 178 11.59 -4.76 -4.65
N ILE A 179 11.56 -3.47 -4.35
CA ILE A 179 10.42 -2.61 -4.67
C ILE A 179 10.93 -1.50 -5.57
N THR A 180 10.35 -1.40 -6.76
CA THR A 180 10.71 -0.42 -7.78
C THR A 180 9.52 0.49 -8.06
N PHE A 181 9.71 1.78 -7.84
CA PHE A 181 8.78 2.81 -8.29
C PHE A 181 9.32 3.42 -9.58
N ASP A 182 8.63 3.20 -10.68
CA ASP A 182 8.92 3.85 -11.96
C ASP A 182 8.17 5.17 -12.06
N LEU A 183 8.93 6.27 -12.02
CA LEU A 183 8.40 7.62 -12.04
C LEU A 183 7.86 8.03 -13.42
N GLY A 184 8.17 7.33 -14.52
CA GLY A 184 7.59 7.61 -15.84
C GLY A 184 7.60 9.09 -16.25
N SER A 185 6.42 9.69 -16.40
CA SER A 185 6.23 11.12 -16.66
C SER A 185 6.29 12.00 -15.41
N VAL A 186 6.03 11.46 -14.21
CA VAL A 186 6.11 12.18 -12.92
C VAL A 186 7.48 12.83 -12.74
N ALA A 187 8.56 12.17 -13.15
CA ALA A 187 9.92 12.71 -13.07
C ALA A 187 10.13 14.05 -13.82
N LYS A 188 9.26 14.41 -14.77
CA LYS A 188 9.34 15.70 -15.50
C LYS A 188 8.96 16.87 -14.61
N ASP A 189 7.77 16.80 -14.01
CA ASP A 189 7.15 17.95 -13.33
C ASP A 189 7.19 17.84 -11.80
N PHE A 190 7.55 16.68 -11.26
CA PHE A 190 7.56 16.40 -9.83
C PHE A 190 8.92 15.88 -9.36
N SER A 191 9.25 16.23 -8.12
CA SER A 191 10.34 15.65 -7.34
C SER A 191 9.78 14.49 -6.53
N ALA A 192 10.45 13.33 -6.54
CA ALA A 192 9.96 12.13 -5.84
C ALA A 192 10.98 11.54 -4.87
N LYS A 193 10.50 11.04 -3.73
CA LYS A 193 11.30 10.39 -2.68
C LYS A 193 10.54 9.21 -2.06
N LEU A 194 11.24 8.24 -1.48
CA LEU A 194 10.63 7.20 -0.66
C LEU A 194 10.65 7.58 0.83
N SER A 195 9.68 7.11 1.60
CA SER A 195 9.62 7.23 3.06
C SER A 195 10.76 6.49 3.76
N SER A 196 11.14 5.32 3.23
CA SER A 196 12.23 4.50 3.76
C SER A 196 13.59 4.96 3.19
N PRO A 197 14.62 5.17 4.02
CA PRO A 197 15.95 5.52 3.55
C PRO A 197 16.67 4.33 2.87
N GLY A 198 17.77 4.62 2.18
CA GLY A 198 18.64 3.59 1.58
C GLY A 198 18.13 3.01 0.26
N TYR A 199 17.26 3.74 -0.45
CA TYR A 199 16.90 3.42 -1.84
C TYR A 199 17.89 4.05 -2.82
N GLU A 200 18.02 3.42 -3.98
CA GLU A 200 18.83 3.90 -5.10
C GLU A 200 17.93 4.62 -6.11
N ARG A 201 18.40 5.74 -6.66
CA ARG A 201 17.77 6.37 -7.83
C ARG A 201 18.55 6.00 -9.09
N ILE A 202 17.91 5.25 -9.99
CA ILE A 202 18.49 4.81 -11.27
C ILE A 202 17.67 5.45 -12.39
N GLY A 203 18.12 6.61 -12.87
CA GLY A 203 17.36 7.43 -13.82
C GLY A 203 15.98 7.81 -13.26
N LYS A 204 14.93 7.23 -13.84
CA LYS A 204 13.53 7.44 -13.42
C LYS A 204 13.02 6.41 -12.41
N LEU A 205 13.85 5.48 -11.98
CA LEU A 205 13.47 4.44 -11.03
C LEU A 205 13.93 4.80 -9.61
N LEU A 206 13.06 4.60 -8.63
CA LEU A 206 13.43 4.52 -7.23
C LEU A 206 13.39 3.06 -6.81
N VAL A 207 14.53 2.50 -6.40
CA VAL A 207 14.69 1.08 -6.13
C VAL A 207 15.08 0.88 -4.67
N TRP A 208 14.21 0.23 -3.91
CA TRP A 208 14.47 -0.19 -2.53
C TRP A 208 14.71 -1.71 -2.51
N LYS A 209 15.69 -2.13 -1.71
CA LYS A 209 16.10 -3.54 -1.59
C LYS A 209 16.34 -3.91 -0.12
N ARG A 210 15.95 -5.14 0.24
CA ARG A 210 16.31 -5.82 1.48
C ARG A 210 16.52 -7.31 1.22
N GLN A 211 17.29 -7.95 2.09
CA GLN A 211 17.55 -9.38 2.03
C GLN A 211 17.50 -9.97 3.43
N ASN A 212 17.01 -11.20 3.56
CA ASN A 212 16.95 -11.98 4.79
C ASN A 212 16.50 -11.17 6.01
N PHE A 213 15.34 -10.51 5.90
CA PHE A 213 14.81 -9.62 6.94
C PHE A 213 13.39 -10.04 7.35
N GLU A 214 13.05 -9.76 8.60
CA GLU A 214 11.67 -9.86 9.10
C GLU A 214 11.01 -8.49 8.92
N PRO A 215 9.97 -8.38 8.07
CA PRO A 215 9.41 -7.08 7.73
C PRO A 215 8.61 -6.52 8.92
N THR A 216 8.85 -5.26 9.21
CA THR A 216 8.15 -4.50 10.26
C THR A 216 7.36 -3.36 9.63
N VAL A 217 6.56 -2.65 10.42
CA VAL A 217 5.86 -1.43 9.95
C VAL A 217 6.83 -0.35 9.44
N ASN A 218 8.09 -0.36 9.90
CA ASN A 218 9.13 0.56 9.44
C ASN A 218 9.63 0.24 8.02
N ASP A 219 9.35 -0.97 7.52
CA ASP A 219 9.67 -1.39 6.16
C ASP A 219 8.55 -1.08 5.17
N ASN A 220 7.40 -0.56 5.62
CA ASN A 220 6.37 -0.07 4.73
C ASN A 220 6.89 1.15 3.95
N ILE A 221 6.62 1.17 2.65
CA ILE A 221 7.22 2.15 1.74
C ILE A 221 6.15 2.99 1.10
N THR A 222 6.29 4.30 1.25
CA THR A 222 5.49 5.29 0.54
C THR A 222 6.40 6.02 -0.42
N VAL A 223 6.01 6.10 -1.69
CA VAL A 223 6.58 7.07 -2.61
C VAL A 223 5.77 8.35 -2.52
N TYR A 224 6.46 9.46 -2.29
CA TYR A 224 5.90 10.80 -2.34
C TYR A 224 6.38 11.48 -3.61
N TRP A 225 5.50 12.19 -4.31
CA TRP A 225 5.93 13.08 -5.38
C TRP A 225 5.25 14.44 -5.29
N ILE A 226 6.08 15.49 -5.33
CA ILE A 226 5.68 16.89 -5.12
C ILE A 226 6.01 17.72 -6.36
N LYS A 227 5.09 18.57 -6.78
CA LYS A 227 5.24 19.45 -7.94
C LYS A 227 6.45 20.35 -7.74
N LYS A 228 7.33 20.41 -8.74
CA LYS A 228 8.51 21.27 -8.69
C LYS A 228 8.06 22.73 -8.65
N SER A 229 8.67 23.53 -7.79
CA SER A 229 8.48 24.98 -7.83
C SER A 229 8.87 25.51 -9.21
N PRO A 230 8.12 26.47 -9.78
CA PRO A 230 8.56 27.16 -10.98
C PRO A 230 9.94 27.78 -10.71
N LYS A 231 10.85 27.60 -11.68
CA LYS A 231 12.16 28.24 -11.68
C LYS A 231 12.03 29.72 -12.04
#